data_AF-A0A6I5ZIA2-F1
#
_entry.id   AF-A0A6I5ZIA2-F1
#
_cell.length_a   1.000
_cell.length_b   1.000
_cell.length_c   1.000
_cell.angle_alpha   90.00
_cell.angle_beta   90.00
_cell.angle_gamma   90.00
#
_symmetry.space_group_name_H-M   'P 1'
#
loop_
_entity.id
_entity.type
_entity.pdbx_description
1 polymer ?
#
loop_
_entity_poly.entity_id
_entity_poly.type
_entity_poly.pdbx_seq_one_letter_code
_entity_poly.pdbx_strand_id
1 'polypeptide(L)'
;MTATHIRLITAGATLVLAAGALAVGTSTATAAPVTPSCDADQYTVTSVVTAKSAATICQWGNGDLEYRGVARSSGNTLCIPVSGVFEQENGSGRYYYVAYNNGYKYSVFDGLGLSIVGPDGILISSEDAI
;
A
#
# COMPACT_ATOMS: atom_id res chain seq x y z
N MET A 1 -76.46 -31.49 7.94
CA MET A 1 -75.45 -31.81 8.96
C MET A 1 -74.11 -32.04 8.25
N THR A 2 -73.03 -31.70 8.95
CA THR A 2 -71.67 -32.30 8.83
C THR A 2 -70.65 -31.65 7.90
N ALA A 3 -69.44 -31.61 8.46
CA ALA A 3 -68.29 -30.74 8.23
C ALA A 3 -67.21 -31.31 7.29
N THR A 4 -66.46 -30.37 6.68
CA THR A 4 -64.98 -30.22 6.55
C THR A 4 -64.05 -31.45 6.40
N HIS A 5 -63.14 -31.44 5.40
CA HIS A 5 -61.65 -31.26 5.55
C HIS A 5 -60.81 -31.64 4.30
N ILE A 6 -60.20 -30.59 3.71
CA ILE A 6 -58.92 -30.35 2.96
C ILE A 6 -57.93 -31.52 2.68
N ARG A 7 -57.33 -31.55 1.45
CA ARG A 7 -55.86 -31.51 1.10
C ARG A 7 -55.65 -31.94 -0.39
N LEU A 8 -55.31 -31.03 -1.31
CA LEU A 8 -53.97 -30.58 -1.80
C LEU A 8 -53.24 -31.60 -2.70
N ILE A 9 -53.05 -31.30 -4.01
CA ILE A 9 -51.85 -31.67 -4.83
C ILE A 9 -51.64 -30.66 -6.00
N THR A 10 -50.60 -29.83 -5.84
CA THR A 10 -49.48 -29.49 -6.76
C THR A 10 -49.74 -29.19 -8.25
N ALA A 11 -49.71 -27.90 -8.64
CA ALA A 11 -49.51 -27.46 -10.03
C ALA A 11 -48.09 -26.92 -10.22
N GLY A 12 -47.34 -27.51 -11.16
CA GLY A 12 -46.00 -27.07 -11.54
C GLY A 12 -46.03 -25.70 -12.22
N ALA A 13 -45.21 -24.78 -11.74
CA ALA A 13 -44.98 -23.48 -12.36
C ALA A 13 -43.59 -23.48 -13.02
N THR A 14 -43.58 -23.39 -14.35
CA THR A 14 -42.42 -23.12 -15.17
C THR A 14 -41.98 -21.66 -14.97
N LEU A 15 -40.80 -21.46 -14.37
CA LEU A 15 -40.16 -20.15 -14.24
C LEU A 15 -39.44 -19.81 -15.55
N VAL A 16 -39.99 -18.84 -16.29
CA VAL A 16 -39.32 -18.19 -17.43
C VAL A 16 -38.34 -17.17 -16.87
N LEU A 17 -37.03 -17.39 -17.06
CA LEU A 17 -35.97 -16.45 -16.69
C LEU A 17 -35.99 -15.24 -17.64
N ALA A 18 -36.48 -14.09 -17.15
CA ALA A 18 -36.28 -12.81 -17.81
C ALA A 18 -34.85 -12.30 -17.51
N ALA A 19 -34.03 -12.24 -18.56
CA ALA A 19 -32.69 -11.66 -18.53
C ALA A 19 -32.78 -10.14 -18.31
N GLY A 20 -32.57 -9.69 -17.07
CA GLY A 20 -32.27 -8.31 -16.75
C GLY A 20 -30.76 -8.07 -16.90
N ALA A 21 -30.37 -7.36 -17.95
CA ALA A 21 -28.99 -6.91 -18.13
C ALA A 21 -28.60 -5.94 -17.01
N LEU A 22 -27.92 -6.47 -15.99
CA LEU A 22 -27.18 -5.66 -15.02
C LEU A 22 -25.98 -5.07 -15.75
N ALA A 23 -26.08 -3.80 -16.12
CA ALA A 23 -24.93 -2.98 -16.47
C ALA A 23 -24.03 -2.89 -15.22
N VAL A 24 -23.07 -3.81 -15.12
CA VAL A 24 -22.00 -3.73 -14.12
C VAL A 24 -21.11 -2.57 -14.54
N GLY A 25 -21.46 -1.37 -14.08
CA GLY A 25 -20.54 -0.25 -14.12
C GLY A 25 -19.31 -0.66 -13.33
N THR A 26 -18.22 -0.94 -14.02
CA THR A 26 -16.92 -1.15 -13.39
C THR A 26 -16.48 0.20 -12.85
N SER A 27 -16.91 0.53 -11.63
CA SER A 27 -16.25 1.57 -10.84
C SER A 27 -14.80 1.13 -10.71
N THR A 28 -13.93 1.73 -11.51
CA THR A 28 -12.49 1.62 -11.30
C THR A 28 -12.21 2.34 -10.00
N ALA A 29 -12.24 1.61 -8.89
CA ALA A 29 -11.71 2.08 -7.64
C ALA A 29 -10.21 2.29 -7.88
N THR A 30 -9.81 3.52 -8.15
CA THR A 30 -8.41 3.92 -8.05
C THR A 30 -8.03 3.72 -6.60
N ALA A 31 -7.32 2.62 -6.32
CA ALA A 31 -6.75 2.38 -5.00
C ALA A 31 -5.95 3.64 -4.64
N ALA A 32 -6.34 4.30 -3.54
CA ALA A 32 -5.62 5.45 -3.04
C ALA A 32 -4.13 5.11 -2.92
N PRO A 33 -3.22 6.08 -3.10
CA PRO A 33 -1.79 5.87 -2.85
C PRO A 33 -1.61 5.33 -1.42
N VAL A 34 -1.38 4.02 -1.29
CA VAL A 34 -1.21 3.36 0.00
C VAL A 34 0.26 3.39 0.39
N THR A 35 0.57 4.17 1.41
CA THR A 35 1.83 4.09 2.13
C THR A 35 1.81 2.87 3.05
N PRO A 36 2.94 2.15 3.21
CA PRO A 36 3.01 1.08 4.20
C PRO A 36 2.79 1.64 5.61
N SER A 37 1.94 0.99 6.40
CA SER A 37 1.65 1.41 7.77
C SER A 37 2.78 1.04 8.74
N CYS A 38 3.02 1.91 9.71
CA CYS A 38 3.84 1.58 10.87
C CYS A 38 3.13 0.55 11.76
N ASP A 39 3.89 -0.22 12.53
CA ASP A 39 3.31 -1.18 13.48
C ASP A 39 2.64 -0.48 14.67
N ALA A 40 1.92 -1.26 15.48
CA ALA A 40 1.48 -0.80 16.79
C ALA A 40 2.69 -0.31 17.61
N ASP A 41 2.52 0.82 18.29
CA ASP A 41 3.55 1.52 19.08
C ASP A 41 4.67 2.23 18.28
N GLN A 42 4.53 2.29 16.96
CA GLN A 42 5.35 3.17 16.11
C GLN A 42 4.56 4.40 15.67
N TYR A 43 5.29 5.49 15.38
CA TYR A 43 4.73 6.69 14.75
C TYR A 43 5.38 6.96 13.41
N THR A 44 4.58 7.49 12.47
CA THR A 44 5.07 7.89 11.16
C THR A 44 5.88 9.17 11.27
N VAL A 45 7.14 9.11 10.85
CA VAL A 45 8.04 10.27 10.73
C VAL A 45 7.83 10.96 9.40
N THR A 46 7.89 10.17 8.32
CA THR A 46 7.63 10.63 6.96
C THR A 46 7.13 9.48 6.11
N SER A 47 6.47 9.82 5.01
CA SER A 47 6.04 8.85 4.02
C SER A 47 6.16 9.43 2.62
N VAL A 48 6.42 8.57 1.66
CA VAL A 48 6.50 8.92 0.24
C VAL A 48 5.75 7.90 -0.56
N VAL A 49 4.97 8.38 -1.53
CA VAL A 49 4.35 7.53 -2.54
C VAL A 49 4.82 7.98 -3.88
N THR A 50 5.26 7.03 -4.70
CA THR A 50 5.66 7.26 -6.08
C THR A 50 4.81 6.41 -7.02
N ALA A 51 5.08 6.54 -8.31
CA ALA A 51 4.40 5.75 -9.33
C ALA A 51 4.62 4.24 -9.17
N LYS A 52 5.82 3.79 -8.78
CA LYS A 52 6.16 2.35 -8.71
C LYS A 52 6.33 1.84 -7.28
N SER A 53 6.47 2.71 -6.30
CA SER A 53 6.82 2.33 -4.94
C SER A 53 6.12 3.21 -3.92
N ALA A 54 6.08 2.78 -2.67
CA ALA A 54 5.78 3.65 -1.54
C ALA A 54 6.70 3.28 -0.38
N ALA A 55 7.08 4.27 0.41
CA ALA A 55 7.89 4.04 1.60
C ALA A 55 7.40 4.88 2.76
N THR A 56 7.66 4.42 3.97
CA THR A 56 7.33 5.10 5.22
C THR A 56 8.47 4.88 6.18
N ILE A 57 8.88 5.96 6.82
CA ILE A 57 9.82 5.92 7.94
C ILE A 57 9.00 5.95 9.21
N CYS A 58 9.17 4.90 10.00
CA CYS A 58 8.51 4.74 11.27
C CYS A 58 9.52 4.87 12.39
N GLN A 59 9.08 5.41 13.52
CA GLN A 59 9.90 5.54 14.72
C GLN A 59 9.27 4.83 15.89
N TRP A 60 10.09 4.09 16.61
CA TRP A 60 9.73 3.42 17.85
C TRP A 60 9.78 4.40 19.03
N GLY A 61 9.11 4.06 20.13
CA GLY A 61 9.15 4.87 21.36
C GLY A 61 10.54 5.04 21.98
N ASN A 62 11.50 4.16 21.66
CA ASN A 62 12.90 4.26 22.06
C ASN A 62 13.75 5.14 21.12
N GLY A 63 13.16 5.67 20.03
CA GLY A 63 13.82 6.53 19.06
C GLY A 63 14.36 5.80 17.82
N ASP A 64 14.37 4.46 17.81
CA ASP A 64 14.84 3.68 16.67
C ASP A 64 13.97 3.91 15.43
N LEU A 65 14.61 3.99 14.27
CA LEU A 65 13.95 4.26 13.01
C LEU A 65 13.91 3.00 12.13
N GLU A 66 12.77 2.78 11.49
CA GLU A 66 12.54 1.66 10.59
C GLU A 66 12.05 2.17 9.24
N TYR A 67 12.70 1.71 8.18
CA TYR A 67 12.24 1.90 6.81
C TYR A 67 11.27 0.78 6.46
N ARG A 68 10.09 1.17 5.98
CA ARG A 68 9.09 0.28 5.41
C ARG A 68 8.85 0.67 3.96
N GLY A 69 9.19 -0.21 3.04
CA GLY A 69 8.99 -0.02 1.60
C GLY A 69 8.00 -1.04 1.05
N VAL A 70 7.25 -0.64 0.03
CA VAL A 70 6.43 -1.53 -0.80
C VAL A 70 6.65 -1.21 -2.27
N ALA A 71 6.98 -2.22 -3.06
CA ALA A 71 6.98 -2.13 -4.51
C ALA A 71 5.53 -2.28 -5.01
N ARG A 72 4.94 -1.24 -5.58
CA ARG A 72 3.53 -1.23 -6.00
C ARG A 72 3.26 -2.13 -7.21
N SER A 73 4.29 -2.42 -8.01
CA SER A 73 4.17 -3.32 -9.16
C SER A 73 4.05 -4.80 -8.77
N SER A 74 4.72 -5.22 -7.69
CA SER A 74 4.77 -6.61 -7.26
C SER A 74 4.10 -6.88 -5.91
N GLY A 75 3.78 -5.84 -5.15
CA GLY A 75 3.32 -5.93 -3.76
C GLY A 75 4.42 -6.33 -2.77
N ASN A 76 5.67 -6.46 -3.22
CA ASN A 76 6.76 -6.91 -2.35
C ASN A 76 7.08 -5.84 -1.29
N THR A 77 7.12 -6.25 -0.03
CA THR A 77 7.38 -5.37 1.12
C THR A 77 8.78 -5.57 1.66
N LEU A 78 9.37 -4.51 2.20
CA LEU A 78 10.68 -4.52 2.84
C LEU A 78 10.62 -3.72 4.14
N CYS A 79 10.96 -4.34 5.26
CA CYS A 79 11.10 -3.68 6.56
C CYS A 79 12.54 -3.87 7.04
N ILE A 80 13.25 -2.76 7.23
CA ILE A 80 14.67 -2.77 7.64
C ILE A 80 14.97 -1.56 8.54
N PRO A 81 15.93 -1.67 9.47
CA PRO A 81 16.33 -0.54 10.29
C PRO A 81 16.95 0.57 9.44
N VAL A 82 16.62 1.82 9.75
CA VAL A 82 17.29 3.00 9.18
C VAL A 82 18.70 3.05 9.77
N SER A 83 19.68 3.15 8.87
CA SER A 83 21.11 3.17 9.22
C SER A 83 21.66 4.59 9.37
N GLY A 84 20.97 5.62 8.85
CA GLY A 84 21.37 7.00 9.02
C GLY A 84 20.30 8.00 8.62
N VAL A 85 20.34 9.17 9.24
CA VAL A 85 19.49 10.33 8.93
C VAL A 85 20.42 11.50 8.63
N PHE A 86 20.18 12.16 7.52
CA PHE A 86 21.07 13.19 7.00
C PHE A 86 20.26 14.39 6.55
N GLU A 87 20.76 15.59 6.77
CA GLU A 87 20.15 16.80 6.25
C GLU A 87 20.46 16.95 4.75
N GLN A 88 19.48 17.39 3.97
CA GLN A 88 19.67 17.64 2.54
C GLN A 88 20.50 18.91 2.32
N GLU A 89 21.54 18.81 1.49
CA GLU A 89 22.48 19.91 1.21
C GLU A 89 21.87 21.09 0.43
N ASN A 90 20.62 20.98 -0.01
CA ASN A 90 19.90 22.03 -0.74
C ASN A 90 19.42 23.19 0.15
N GLY A 91 19.74 23.18 1.45
CA GLY A 91 19.33 24.22 2.39
C GLY A 91 17.83 24.19 2.75
N SER A 92 17.11 23.13 2.38
CA SER A 92 15.69 22.98 2.70
C SER A 92 15.42 22.70 4.17
N GLY A 93 16.44 22.35 4.97
CA GLY A 93 16.29 21.85 6.34
C GLY A 93 15.56 20.51 6.43
N ARG A 94 15.35 19.84 5.28
CA ARG A 94 14.68 18.53 5.20
C ARG A 94 15.70 17.42 5.37
N TYR A 95 15.25 16.32 5.93
CA TYR A 95 16.07 15.13 6.08
C TYR A 95 15.90 14.16 4.91
N TYR A 96 16.89 13.30 4.73
CA TYR A 96 16.77 12.06 4.00
C TYR A 96 17.23 10.90 4.87
N TYR A 97 16.52 9.78 4.76
CA TYR A 97 16.68 8.60 5.60
C TYR A 97 17.29 7.49 4.77
N VAL A 98 18.33 6.85 5.28
CA VAL A 98 19.07 5.81 4.56
C VAL A 98 18.95 4.49 5.31
N ALA A 99 18.58 3.44 4.59
CA ALA A 99 18.59 2.07 5.08
C ALA A 99 19.36 1.16 4.11
N TYR A 100 20.01 0.12 4.64
CA TYR A 100 20.77 -0.83 3.84
C TYR A 100 20.19 -2.24 3.94
N ASN A 101 20.11 -2.94 2.81
CA ASN A 101 19.75 -4.35 2.78
C ASN A 101 20.50 -5.07 1.66
N ASN A 102 21.25 -6.12 1.98
CA ASN A 102 22.00 -6.92 1.00
C ASN A 102 22.89 -6.09 0.05
N GLY A 103 23.51 -5.02 0.55
CA GLY A 103 24.34 -4.10 -0.22
C GLY A 103 23.56 -3.03 -1.01
N TYR A 104 22.24 -3.12 -1.09
CA TYR A 104 21.41 -2.05 -1.63
C TYR A 104 21.26 -0.93 -0.61
N LYS A 105 21.30 0.31 -1.09
CA LYS A 105 21.00 1.52 -0.32
C LYS A 105 19.64 2.06 -0.72
N TYR A 106 18.74 2.17 0.24
CA TYR A 106 17.42 2.77 0.10
C TYR A 106 17.48 4.15 0.73
N SER A 107 17.06 5.18 0.00
CA SER A 107 17.04 6.56 0.46
C SER A 107 15.64 7.13 0.31
N VAL A 108 15.06 7.64 1.40
CA VAL A 108 13.77 8.34 1.41
C VAL A 108 14.05 9.81 1.65
N PHE A 109 13.64 10.64 0.70
CA PHE A 109 13.72 12.09 0.82
C PHE A 109 12.38 12.60 1.32
N ASP A 110 12.37 13.25 2.49
CA ASP A 110 11.16 13.65 3.20
C ASP A 110 10.16 14.43 2.32
N GLY A 111 9.07 13.76 1.96
CA GLY A 111 8.01 14.27 1.09
C GLY A 111 8.43 14.62 -0.34
N LEU A 112 9.59 14.15 -0.81
CA LEU A 112 10.13 14.49 -2.13
C LEU A 112 10.24 13.28 -3.06
N GLY A 113 10.71 12.13 -2.55
CA GLY A 113 10.97 11.00 -3.42
C GLY A 113 11.71 9.85 -2.73
N LEU A 114 12.05 8.84 -3.53
CA LEU A 114 12.90 7.74 -3.11
C LEU A 114 14.03 7.51 -4.11
N SER A 115 15.13 6.94 -3.62
CA SER A 115 16.21 6.45 -4.45
C SER A 115 16.69 5.09 -3.95
N ILE A 116 17.02 4.21 -4.90
CA ILE A 116 17.62 2.91 -4.64
C ILE A 116 18.93 2.85 -5.41
N VAL A 117 20.01 2.59 -4.70
CA VAL A 117 21.35 2.36 -5.27
C VAL A 117 21.73 0.91 -5.02
N GLY A 118 22.24 0.25 -6.05
CA GLY A 118 22.69 -1.13 -6.00
C GLY A 118 23.98 -1.33 -5.21
N PRO A 119 24.34 -2.60 -4.93
CA PRO A 119 25.60 -2.95 -4.26
C PRO A 119 26.86 -2.56 -5.05
N ASP A 120 26.73 -2.39 -6.35
CA ASP A 120 27.74 -1.88 -7.27
C ASP A 120 27.87 -0.33 -7.26
N GLY A 121 27.03 0.36 -6.49
CA GLY A 121 26.98 1.82 -6.43
C GLY A 121 26.19 2.44 -7.58
N ILE A 122 25.55 1.65 -8.44
CA ILE A 122 24.78 2.15 -9.58
C ILE A 122 23.37 2.53 -9.12
N LEU A 123 22.87 3.68 -9.58
CA LEU A 123 21.49 4.09 -9.34
C LEU A 123 20.53 3.16 -10.07
N ILE A 124 19.69 2.45 -9.31
CA ILE A 124 18.70 1.49 -9.83
C ILE A 124 17.34 2.17 -10.02
N SER A 125 16.95 2.99 -9.05
CA SER A 125 15.68 3.70 -9.09
C SER A 125 15.85 5.10 -8.49
N SER A 126 15.22 6.08 -9.12
CA SER A 126 15.01 7.42 -8.57
C SER A 126 13.59 7.81 -8.96
N GLU A 127 12.76 8.05 -7.97
CA GLU A 127 11.33 8.27 -8.16
C GLU A 127 10.87 9.47 -7.34
N ASP A 128 10.16 10.39 -7.99
CA ASP A 128 9.56 11.53 -7.33
C ASP A 128 8.23 11.15 -6.68
N ALA A 129 7.90 11.85 -5.60
CA ALA A 129 6.61 11.75 -4.93
C ALA A 129 5.47 12.23 -5.86
N ILE A 130 4.31 11.58 -5.76
CA ILE A 130 3.08 11.93 -6.50
C ILE A 130 1.99 12.51 -5.60
#